data_AF-A0A9W3JN69-F1
#
_entry.id   AF-A0A9W3JN69-F1
#
_cell.length_a   1.000
_cell.length_b   1.000
_cell.length_c   1.000
_cell.angle_alpha   90.00
_cell.angle_beta   90.00
_cell.angle_gamma   90.00
#
_symmetry.space_group_name_H-M   'P 1'
#
loop_
_entity.id
_entity.type
_entity.pdbx_description
1 polymer ?
#
loop_
_entity_poly.entity_id
_entity_poly.type
_entity_poly.pdbx_seq_one_letter_code
_entity_poly.pdbx_strand_id
1 'polypeptide(L)'
;MASFFRKHWCDIGLVVAIVVVVCLVANLGEMSEMKVLLWLSFVAILVHQFEEYRWPGYFAGLFNVVIFKSDIPDRYPLNTQSAMVINILITYVFYLLPVFFQNIIWLGLAPILMGFFQFIWHGIFANIKAKTIYNPGLGAVVLLHVPIGYVYMRYILLHNLATNLDWLFGVIYFLIATYFLIIKGNILMKSKETNHYFSKKQLGPYK
;
A
#
# COMPACT_ATOMS: atom_id res chain seq x y z
N MET A 1 -6.50 0.79 -24.50
CA MET A 1 -6.63 -0.11 -23.33
C MET A 1 -5.54 0.12 -22.28
N ALA A 2 -4.25 -0.02 -22.60
CA ALA A 2 -3.14 0.18 -21.66
C ALA A 2 -3.05 1.60 -21.04
N SER A 3 -3.42 2.64 -21.81
CA SER A 3 -3.46 4.03 -21.32
C SER A 3 -4.60 4.30 -20.34
N PHE A 4 -5.76 3.66 -20.54
CA PHE A 4 -6.90 3.77 -19.64
C PHE A 4 -6.59 3.11 -18.30
N PHE A 5 -6.12 1.86 -18.32
CA PHE A 5 -5.80 1.12 -17.11
C PHE A 5 -4.76 1.85 -16.24
N ARG A 6 -3.73 2.43 -16.87
CA ARG A 6 -2.71 3.23 -16.16
C ARG A 6 -3.24 4.47 -15.46
N LYS A 7 -4.35 5.03 -15.93
CA LYS A 7 -4.99 6.20 -15.30
C LYS A 7 -5.98 5.79 -14.21
N HIS A 8 -6.54 4.59 -14.29
CA HIS A 8 -7.69 4.16 -13.50
C HIS A 8 -7.46 2.91 -12.65
N TRP A 9 -6.23 2.38 -12.56
CA TRP A 9 -5.93 1.18 -11.77
C TRP A 9 -6.32 1.34 -10.29
N CYS A 10 -6.16 2.54 -9.72
CA CYS A 10 -6.56 2.85 -8.35
C CYS A 10 -8.08 3.02 -8.20
N ASP A 11 -8.78 3.53 -9.22
CA ASP A 11 -10.25 3.57 -9.26
C ASP A 11 -10.82 2.13 -9.30
N ILE A 12 -10.25 1.27 -10.15
CA ILE A 12 -10.59 -0.15 -10.24
C ILE A 12 -10.29 -0.84 -8.90
N GLY A 13 -9.14 -0.52 -8.29
CA GLY A 13 -8.78 -1.02 -6.96
C GLY A 13 -9.82 -0.66 -5.90
N LEU A 14 -10.35 0.56 -5.90
CA LEU A 14 -11.42 0.96 -4.97
C LEU A 14 -12.72 0.18 -5.22
N VAL A 15 -13.09 -0.05 -6.49
CA VAL A 15 -14.25 -0.90 -6.81
C VAL A 15 -14.05 -2.32 -6.27
N VAL A 16 -12.85 -2.89 -6.44
CA VAL A 16 -12.49 -4.19 -5.86
C VAL A 16 -12.62 -4.16 -4.33
N ALA A 17 -12.13 -3.10 -3.68
CA ALA A 17 -12.24 -2.95 -2.22
C ALA A 17 -13.71 -2.96 -1.76
N ILE A 18 -14.59 -2.23 -2.44
CA ILE A 18 -16.02 -2.20 -2.13
C ILE A 18 -16.66 -3.58 -2.29
N VAL A 19 -16.37 -4.27 -3.40
CA VAL A 19 -16.89 -5.63 -3.65
C VAL A 19 -16.42 -6.60 -2.56
N VAL A 20 -15.14 -6.56 -2.19
CA VAL A 20 -14.59 -7.40 -1.12
C VAL A 20 -15.29 -7.11 0.21
N VAL A 21 -15.51 -5.85 0.57
CA VAL A 21 -16.23 -5.49 1.81
C VAL A 21 -17.67 -6.01 1.79
N VAL A 22 -18.40 -5.87 0.68
CA VAL A 22 -19.76 -6.40 0.54
C VAL A 22 -19.76 -7.92 0.71
N CYS A 23 -18.83 -8.63 0.07
CA CYS A 23 -18.68 -10.07 0.22
C CYS A 23 -18.34 -10.47 1.66
N LEU A 24 -17.46 -9.73 2.35
CA LEU A 24 -17.12 -9.99 3.75
C LEU A 24 -18.33 -9.86 4.66
N VAL A 25 -19.12 -8.79 4.51
CA VAL A 25 -20.33 -8.57 5.32
C VAL A 25 -21.37 -9.66 5.06
N ALA A 26 -21.56 -10.05 3.80
CA ALA A 26 -22.52 -11.10 3.43
C ALA A 26 -22.13 -12.50 3.95
N ASN A 27 -20.84 -12.76 4.19
CA ASN A 27 -20.32 -14.09 4.56
C ASN A 27 -19.64 -14.09 5.95
N LEU A 28 -19.85 -13.06 6.77
CA LEU A 28 -19.07 -12.85 8.00
C LEU A 28 -19.19 -14.01 8.99
N GLY A 29 -20.37 -14.64 9.07
CA GLY A 29 -20.63 -15.79 9.96
C GLY A 29 -20.02 -17.11 9.49
N GLU A 30 -19.54 -17.19 8.25
CA GLU A 30 -19.00 -18.43 7.66
C GLU A 30 -17.46 -18.40 7.55
N MET A 31 -16.85 -17.22 7.72
CA MET A 31 -15.42 -17.01 7.54
C MET A 31 -14.67 -17.07 8.86
N SER A 32 -13.48 -17.67 8.85
CA SER A 32 -12.58 -17.59 10.00
C SER A 32 -12.13 -16.14 10.24
N GLU A 33 -11.91 -15.78 11.51
CA GLU A 33 -11.42 -14.44 11.88
C GLU A 33 -10.12 -14.10 11.14
N MET A 34 -9.20 -15.06 11.02
CA MET A 34 -7.96 -14.91 10.26
C MET A 34 -8.22 -14.48 8.81
N LYS A 35 -9.13 -15.17 8.12
CA LYS A 35 -9.46 -14.86 6.71
C LYS A 35 -10.08 -13.48 6.58
N VAL A 36 -10.96 -13.09 7.51
CA VAL A 36 -11.54 -11.74 7.54
C VAL A 36 -10.44 -10.69 7.70
N LEU A 37 -9.52 -10.87 8.65
CA LEU A 37 -8.42 -9.92 8.89
C LEU A 37 -7.48 -9.77 7.68
N LEU A 38 -7.17 -10.87 7.00
CA LEU A 38 -6.33 -10.85 5.79
C LEU A 38 -7.02 -10.13 4.63
N TRP A 39 -8.32 -10.36 4.42
CA TRP A 39 -9.09 -9.62 3.42
C TRP A 39 -9.23 -8.13 3.77
N LEU A 40 -9.42 -7.80 5.05
CA LEU A 40 -9.44 -6.40 5.49
C LEU A 40 -8.08 -5.73 5.27
N SER A 41 -6.97 -6.43 5.52
CA SER A 41 -5.62 -5.93 5.20
C SER A 41 -5.45 -5.68 3.69
N PHE A 42 -5.97 -6.57 2.84
CA PHE A 42 -6.02 -6.37 1.39
C PHE A 42 -6.89 -5.17 0.98
N VAL A 43 -8.03 -4.95 1.64
CA VAL A 43 -8.86 -3.74 1.45
C VAL A 43 -8.10 -2.48 1.85
N ALA A 44 -7.35 -2.52 2.96
CA ALA A 44 -6.60 -1.38 3.46
C ALA A 44 -5.59 -0.86 2.43
N ILE A 45 -4.83 -1.75 1.77
CA ILE A 45 -3.85 -1.33 0.75
C ILE A 45 -4.54 -0.75 -0.50
N LEU A 46 -5.70 -1.25 -0.90
CA LEU A 46 -6.46 -0.70 -2.03
C LEU A 46 -6.95 0.72 -1.73
N VAL A 47 -7.47 0.95 -0.52
CA VAL A 47 -7.91 2.29 -0.07
C VAL A 47 -6.71 3.24 0.06
N HIS A 48 -5.58 2.76 0.59
CA HIS A 48 -4.33 3.51 0.68
C HIS A 48 -3.84 3.99 -0.69
N GLN A 49 -3.81 3.10 -1.68
CA GLN A 49 -3.41 3.44 -3.04
C GLN A 49 -4.40 4.38 -3.74
N PHE A 50 -5.70 4.23 -3.48
CA PHE A 50 -6.70 5.20 -3.93
C PHE A 50 -6.43 6.59 -3.35
N GLU A 51 -6.12 6.65 -2.05
CA GLU A 51 -5.81 7.90 -1.37
C GLU A 51 -4.59 8.59 -2.00
N GLU A 52 -3.52 7.82 -2.21
CA GLU A 52 -2.26 8.28 -2.80
C GLU A 52 -2.40 8.84 -4.21
N TYR A 53 -3.16 8.18 -5.08
CA TYR A 53 -3.13 8.43 -6.52
C TYR A 53 -4.42 9.00 -7.12
N ARG A 54 -5.53 8.98 -6.38
CA ARG A 54 -6.84 9.47 -6.88
C ARG A 54 -7.43 10.59 -6.05
N TRP A 55 -7.64 10.37 -4.76
CA TRP A 55 -8.20 11.39 -3.87
C TRP A 55 -7.68 11.24 -2.43
N PRO A 56 -6.88 12.20 -1.92
CA PRO A 56 -6.61 13.49 -2.56
C PRO A 56 -5.57 13.42 -3.70
N GLY A 57 -4.85 12.31 -3.83
CA GLY A 57 -4.20 11.91 -5.10
C GLY A 57 -2.89 12.61 -5.45
N TYR A 58 -2.32 13.37 -4.51
CA TYR A 58 -1.12 14.18 -4.76
C TYR A 58 0.19 13.55 -4.25
N PHE A 59 0.21 12.23 -4.01
CA PHE A 59 1.41 11.55 -3.50
C PHE A 59 2.62 11.73 -4.42
N ALA A 60 2.40 11.76 -5.75
CA ALA A 60 3.47 11.98 -6.71
C ALA A 60 4.18 13.33 -6.53
N GLY A 61 3.43 14.39 -6.23
CA GLY A 61 3.99 15.70 -5.92
C GLY A 61 4.82 15.69 -4.65
N LEU A 62 4.30 15.08 -3.57
CA LEU A 62 5.05 14.87 -2.33
C LEU A 62 6.36 14.12 -2.59
N PHE A 63 6.29 13.02 -3.34
CA PHE A 63 7.44 12.17 -3.62
C PHE A 63 8.49 12.90 -4.48
N ASN A 64 8.08 13.39 -5.65
CA ASN A 64 9.02 13.95 -6.62
C ASN A 64 9.53 15.34 -6.23
N VAL A 65 8.67 16.21 -5.69
CA VAL A 65 9.05 17.61 -5.35
C VAL A 65 9.65 17.68 -3.95
N VAL A 66 8.96 17.19 -2.93
CA VAL A 66 9.38 17.42 -1.53
C VAL A 66 10.48 16.46 -1.11
N ILE A 67 10.30 15.16 -1.37
CA ILE A 67 11.25 14.13 -0.91
C ILE A 67 12.49 14.11 -1.80
N PHE A 68 12.30 14.07 -3.13
CA PHE A 68 13.41 13.92 -4.09
C PHE A 68 13.89 15.20 -4.75
N LYS A 69 13.20 16.34 -4.55
CA LYS A 69 13.60 17.66 -5.10
C LYS A 69 13.92 17.60 -6.59
N SER A 70 13.06 16.95 -7.37
CA SER A 70 13.29 16.77 -8.80
C SER A 70 13.05 18.05 -9.59
N ASP A 71 13.94 18.32 -10.56
CA ASP A 71 13.77 19.40 -11.54
C ASP A 71 12.68 19.12 -12.60
N ILE A 72 12.23 17.86 -12.71
CA ILE A 72 11.18 17.42 -13.64
C ILE A 72 10.15 16.54 -12.91
N PRO A 73 9.42 17.12 -11.94
CA PRO A 73 8.65 16.35 -10.97
C PRO A 73 7.39 15.70 -11.54
N ASP A 74 6.99 16.05 -12.76
CA ASP A 74 5.87 15.40 -13.45
C ASP A 74 6.19 13.97 -13.90
N ARG A 75 7.46 13.55 -13.89
CA ARG A 75 7.86 12.21 -14.37
C ARG A 75 9.09 11.59 -13.72
N TYR A 76 9.76 12.28 -12.80
CA TYR A 76 10.96 11.76 -12.15
C TYR A 76 11.03 12.11 -10.65
N PRO A 77 11.55 11.21 -9.81
CA PRO A 77 11.89 9.81 -10.11
C PRO A 77 10.67 8.90 -10.31
N LEU A 78 9.54 9.23 -9.69
CA LEU A 78 8.28 8.48 -9.88
C LEU A 78 7.61 8.94 -11.17
N ASN A 79 6.97 8.02 -11.88
CA ASN A 79 6.10 8.29 -13.01
C ASN A 79 4.82 7.45 -12.91
N THR A 80 3.81 7.71 -13.74
CA THR A 80 2.52 6.99 -13.63
C THR A 80 2.64 5.50 -13.91
N GLN A 81 3.66 5.07 -14.68
CA GLN A 81 3.88 3.65 -14.98
C GLN A 81 4.51 2.90 -13.80
N SER A 82 5.57 3.46 -13.20
CA SER A 82 6.20 2.87 -12.02
C SER A 82 5.23 2.83 -10.85
N ALA A 83 4.47 3.93 -10.65
CA ALA A 83 3.40 3.98 -9.66
C ALA A 83 2.39 2.85 -9.85
N MET A 84 1.86 2.64 -11.05
CA MET A 84 0.90 1.57 -11.31
C MET A 84 1.52 0.17 -11.09
N VAL A 85 2.66 -0.13 -11.73
CA VAL A 85 3.22 -1.48 -11.73
C VAL A 85 3.62 -1.93 -10.34
N ILE A 86 4.32 -1.07 -9.59
CA ILE A 86 4.77 -1.40 -8.23
C ILE A 86 3.56 -1.64 -7.32
N ASN A 87 2.55 -0.77 -7.38
CA ASN A 87 1.37 -0.89 -6.54
C ASN A 87 0.51 -2.10 -6.87
N ILE A 88 0.38 -2.46 -8.15
CA ILE A 88 -0.31 -3.70 -8.56
C ILE A 88 0.42 -4.93 -8.01
N LEU A 89 1.76 -4.97 -8.07
CA LEU A 89 2.53 -6.07 -7.51
C LEU A 89 2.38 -6.15 -5.98
N ILE A 90 2.45 -5.01 -5.29
CA ILE A 90 2.21 -4.97 -3.84
C ILE A 90 0.80 -5.49 -3.52
N THR A 91 -0.22 -5.04 -4.23
CA THR A 91 -1.61 -5.40 -3.95
C THR A 91 -1.92 -6.87 -4.25
N TYR A 92 -1.70 -7.30 -5.49
CA TYR A 92 -2.20 -8.59 -5.97
C TYR A 92 -1.22 -9.74 -5.78
N VAL A 93 0.06 -9.45 -5.51
CA VAL A 93 1.06 -10.49 -5.21
C VAL A 93 1.43 -10.50 -3.73
N PHE A 94 1.64 -9.34 -3.09
CA PHE A 94 2.08 -9.31 -1.69
C PHE A 94 0.92 -9.35 -0.68
N TYR A 95 -0.09 -8.48 -0.83
CA TYR A 95 -1.23 -8.42 0.10
C TYR A 95 -2.29 -9.50 -0.15
N LEU A 96 -2.54 -9.86 -1.41
CA LEU A 96 -3.57 -10.85 -1.74
C LEU A 96 -3.10 -12.29 -1.48
N LEU A 97 -1.80 -12.59 -1.61
CA LEU A 97 -1.26 -13.94 -1.42
C LEU A 97 -1.67 -14.60 -0.09
N PRO A 98 -1.47 -13.98 1.10
CA PRO A 98 -1.79 -14.63 2.36
C PRO A 98 -3.28 -14.97 2.51
N VAL A 99 -4.19 -14.30 1.81
CA VAL A 99 -5.63 -14.61 1.82
C VAL A 99 -5.91 -16.05 1.39
N PHE A 100 -5.12 -16.58 0.46
CA PHE A 100 -5.22 -17.97 0.00
C PHE A 100 -4.46 -18.97 0.87
N PHE A 101 -3.53 -18.48 1.71
CA PHE A 101 -2.64 -19.26 2.55
C PHE A 101 -2.75 -18.87 4.03
N GLN A 102 -3.98 -18.74 4.53
CA GLN A 102 -4.31 -18.20 5.86
C GLN A 102 -3.63 -18.92 7.05
N ASN A 103 -3.21 -20.17 6.86
CA ASN A 103 -2.54 -20.97 7.91
C ASN A 103 -1.01 -20.77 7.93
N ILE A 104 -0.45 -20.06 6.95
CA ILE A 104 0.98 -19.74 6.88
C ILE A 104 1.17 -18.34 7.49
N ILE A 105 1.39 -18.27 8.80
CA ILE A 105 1.29 -17.02 9.57
C ILE A 105 2.29 -15.96 9.10
N TRP A 106 3.52 -16.34 8.78
CA TRP A 106 4.53 -15.39 8.32
C TRP A 106 4.19 -14.71 6.98
N LEU A 107 3.42 -15.36 6.11
CA LEU A 107 2.95 -14.74 4.86
C LEU A 107 1.95 -13.61 5.15
N GLY A 108 1.08 -13.78 6.13
CA GLY A 108 0.14 -12.74 6.57
C GLY A 108 0.82 -11.65 7.40
N LEU A 109 1.82 -12.03 8.20
CA LEU A 109 2.54 -11.11 9.07
C LEU A 109 3.31 -10.03 8.29
N ALA A 110 3.94 -10.38 7.16
CA ALA A 110 4.74 -9.41 6.41
C ALA A 110 3.94 -8.21 5.86
N PRO A 111 2.76 -8.38 5.22
CA PRO A 111 1.88 -7.26 4.86
C PRO A 111 1.37 -6.46 6.06
N ILE A 112 1.15 -7.10 7.21
CA ILE A 112 0.77 -6.38 8.44
C ILE A 112 1.91 -5.48 8.94
N LEU A 113 3.15 -5.98 8.93
CA LEU A 113 4.34 -5.18 9.23
C LEU A 113 4.52 -4.04 8.23
N MET A 114 4.25 -4.28 6.93
CA MET A 114 4.22 -3.22 5.92
C MET A 114 3.17 -2.16 6.26
N GLY A 115 1.96 -2.55 6.67
CA GLY A 115 0.92 -1.62 7.12
C GLY A 115 1.37 -0.72 8.28
N PHE A 116 2.08 -1.26 9.27
CA PHE A 116 2.69 -0.46 10.34
C PHE A 116 3.82 0.43 9.84
N PHE A 117 4.66 -0.07 8.92
CA PHE A 117 5.70 0.74 8.29
C PHE A 117 5.12 1.94 7.53
N GLN A 118 3.95 1.81 6.92
CA GLN A 118 3.24 2.93 6.30
C GLN A 118 2.89 4.04 7.30
N PHE A 119 2.67 3.72 8.59
CA PHE A 119 2.49 4.76 9.62
C PHE A 119 3.77 5.52 9.92
N ILE A 120 4.92 4.84 9.94
CA ILE A 120 6.21 5.53 10.05
C ILE A 120 6.43 6.44 8.84
N TRP A 121 6.13 5.95 7.63
CA TRP A 121 6.33 6.70 6.40
C TRP A 121 5.36 7.89 6.26
N HIS A 122 4.05 7.65 6.25
CA HIS A 122 3.04 8.69 6.06
C HIS A 122 2.78 9.50 7.32
N GLY A 123 2.69 8.85 8.49
CA GLY A 123 2.35 9.52 9.75
C GLY A 123 3.47 10.42 10.27
N ILE A 124 4.72 10.00 10.11
CA ILE A 124 5.88 10.69 10.69
C ILE A 124 6.75 11.31 9.60
N PHE A 125 7.41 10.49 8.78
CA PHE A 125 8.48 10.97 7.88
C PHE A 125 7.97 11.96 6.82
N ALA A 126 6.93 11.60 6.07
CA ALA A 126 6.37 12.42 5.00
C ALA A 126 5.85 13.77 5.51
N ASN A 127 5.10 13.73 6.62
CA ASN A 127 4.56 14.92 7.27
C ASN A 127 5.66 15.87 7.77
N ILE A 128 6.73 15.35 8.37
CA ILE A 128 7.91 16.15 8.76
C ILE A 128 8.55 16.81 7.53
N LYS A 129 8.73 16.05 6.43
CA LYS A 129 9.36 16.57 5.21
C LYS A 129 8.49 17.62 4.51
N ALA A 130 7.19 17.39 4.44
CA ALA A 130 6.24 18.29 3.80
C ALA A 130 5.80 19.46 4.69
N LYS A 131 6.12 19.41 5.99
CA LYS A 131 5.60 20.35 7.00
C LYS A 131 4.08 20.38 7.01
N THR A 132 3.46 19.21 6.90
CA THR A 132 2.00 19.02 6.90
C THR A 132 1.59 18.10 8.05
N ILE A 133 0.33 18.18 8.45
CA ILE A 133 -0.28 17.21 9.38
C ILE A 133 -0.86 15.99 8.64
N TYR A 134 -1.06 16.10 7.33
CA TYR A 134 -1.67 15.08 6.51
C TYR A 134 -1.04 15.01 5.12
N ASN A 135 -0.98 13.80 4.59
CA ASN A 135 -0.60 13.51 3.22
C ASN A 135 -1.38 12.30 2.69
N PRO A 136 -1.46 12.14 1.36
CA PRO A 136 -2.21 11.05 0.74
C PRO A 136 -1.64 9.70 1.18
N GLY A 137 -2.52 8.82 1.65
CA GLY A 137 -2.22 7.50 2.23
C GLY A 137 -2.37 7.48 3.76
N LEU A 138 -2.29 8.63 4.45
CA LEU A 138 -2.33 8.67 5.91
C LEU A 138 -3.69 8.24 6.48
N GLY A 139 -4.79 8.59 5.82
CA GLY A 139 -6.14 8.23 6.26
C GLY A 139 -6.33 6.72 6.28
N ALA A 140 -6.00 6.04 5.19
CA ALA A 140 -6.04 4.58 5.11
C ALA A 140 -5.12 3.93 6.14
N VAL A 141 -3.96 4.53 6.41
CA VAL A 141 -3.04 3.99 7.42
C VAL A 141 -3.61 4.05 8.82
N VAL A 142 -4.10 5.22 9.25
CA VAL A 142 -4.59 5.44 10.62
C VAL A 142 -5.92 4.74 10.85
N LEU A 143 -6.82 4.73 9.85
CA LEU A 143 -8.16 4.18 9.98
C LEU A 143 -8.24 2.68 9.67
N LEU A 144 -7.34 2.15 8.84
CA LEU A 144 -7.39 0.76 8.38
C LEU A 144 -6.12 -0.01 8.77
N HIS A 145 -4.94 0.33 8.23
CA HIS A 145 -3.73 -0.50 8.44
C HIS A 145 -3.38 -0.69 9.92
N VAL A 146 -3.35 0.39 10.71
CA VAL A 146 -2.97 0.30 12.12
C VAL A 146 -4.00 -0.47 12.95
N PRO A 147 -5.32 -0.17 12.89
CA PRO A 147 -6.32 -0.96 13.62
C PRO A 147 -6.37 -2.43 13.20
N ILE A 148 -6.37 -2.72 11.90
CA ILE A 148 -6.40 -4.10 11.39
C ILE A 148 -5.13 -4.85 11.82
N GLY A 149 -3.97 -4.21 11.68
CA GLY A 149 -2.70 -4.77 12.13
C GLY A 149 -2.70 -5.08 13.62
N TYR A 150 -3.22 -4.17 14.44
CA TYR A 150 -3.35 -4.39 15.89
C TYR A 150 -4.24 -5.60 16.20
N VAL A 151 -5.42 -5.71 15.57
CA VAL A 151 -6.33 -6.83 15.79
C VAL A 151 -5.71 -8.14 15.30
N TYR A 152 -5.04 -8.14 14.15
CA TYR A 152 -4.30 -9.32 13.65
C TYR A 152 -3.22 -9.78 14.63
N MET A 153 -2.38 -8.85 15.10
CA MET A 153 -1.31 -9.15 16.05
C MET A 153 -1.87 -9.70 17.36
N ARG A 154 -2.93 -9.09 17.88
CA ARG A 154 -3.63 -9.59 19.06
C ARG A 154 -4.20 -10.99 18.83
N TYR A 155 -4.81 -11.24 17.68
CA TYR A 155 -5.41 -12.54 17.35
C TYR A 155 -4.38 -13.67 17.31
N ILE A 156 -3.26 -13.48 16.61
CA ILE A 156 -2.21 -14.52 16.51
C ILE A 156 -1.52 -14.80 17.85
N LEU A 157 -1.43 -13.78 18.73
CA LEU A 157 -0.84 -13.92 20.06
C LEU A 157 -1.79 -14.64 21.03
N LEU A 158 -3.06 -14.22 21.09
CA LEU A 158 -4.05 -14.82 22.01
C LEU A 158 -4.32 -16.30 21.70
N HIS A 159 -4.26 -16.67 20.43
CA HIS A 159 -4.50 -18.05 19.98
C HIS A 159 -3.22 -18.86 19.78
N ASN A 160 -2.04 -18.32 20.15
CA ASN A 160 -0.74 -18.98 20.00
C ASN A 160 -0.48 -19.53 18.58
N LEU A 161 -0.88 -18.78 17.55
CA LEU A 161 -0.79 -19.22 16.15
C LEU A 161 0.61 -19.04 15.56
N ALA A 162 1.39 -18.08 16.07
CA ALA A 162 2.71 -17.74 15.54
C ALA A 162 3.84 -18.41 16.32
N THR A 163 4.72 -19.11 15.61
CA THR A 163 5.98 -19.61 16.17
C THR A 163 7.09 -18.56 16.06
N ASN A 164 8.24 -18.79 16.69
CA ASN A 164 9.43 -17.92 16.53
C ASN A 164 9.91 -17.86 15.06
N LEU A 165 9.75 -18.94 14.30
CA LEU A 165 10.09 -18.94 12.89
C LEU A 165 9.13 -18.08 12.07
N ASP A 166 7.85 -18.01 12.46
CA ASP A 166 6.90 -17.14 11.77
C ASP A 166 7.27 -15.66 11.92
N TRP A 167 7.70 -15.26 13.12
CA TRP A 167 8.23 -13.92 13.37
C TRP A 167 9.47 -13.63 12.52
N LEU A 168 10.44 -14.54 12.52
CA LEU A 168 11.68 -14.38 11.77
C LEU A 168 11.42 -14.28 10.26
N PHE A 169 10.66 -15.22 9.69
CA PHE A 169 10.35 -15.23 8.27
C PHE A 169 9.42 -14.09 7.87
N GLY A 170 8.50 -13.68 8.74
CA GLY A 170 7.63 -12.54 8.48
C GLY A 170 8.42 -11.24 8.37
N VAL A 171 9.38 -11.02 9.28
CA VAL A 171 10.29 -9.85 9.22
C VAL A 171 11.18 -9.92 7.99
N ILE A 172 11.82 -11.06 7.71
CA ILE A 172 12.67 -11.22 6.52
C ILE A 172 11.87 -10.95 5.25
N TYR A 173 10.67 -11.52 5.14
CA TYR A 173 9.82 -11.34 3.97
C TYR A 173 9.38 -9.88 3.81
N PHE A 174 8.99 -9.21 4.90
CA PHE A 174 8.69 -7.77 4.89
C PHE A 174 9.87 -6.93 4.38
N LEU A 175 11.09 -7.18 4.89
CA LEU A 175 12.29 -6.44 4.47
C LEU A 175 12.61 -6.68 3.00
N ILE A 176 12.54 -7.93 2.53
CA ILE A 176 12.74 -8.30 1.13
C ILE A 176 11.69 -7.61 0.25
N ALA A 177 10.40 -7.69 0.61
CA ALA A 177 9.32 -7.06 -0.15
C ALA A 177 9.50 -5.53 -0.23
N THR A 178 9.84 -4.88 0.88
CA THR A 178 10.12 -3.43 0.93
C THR A 178 11.28 -3.07 0.01
N TYR A 179 12.39 -3.82 0.10
CA TYR A 179 13.55 -3.56 -0.74
C TYR A 179 13.27 -3.78 -2.23
N PHE A 180 12.62 -4.89 -2.61
CA PHE A 180 12.40 -5.20 -4.02
C PHE A 180 11.27 -4.39 -4.64
N LEU A 181 10.11 -4.32 -3.99
CA LEU A 181 8.92 -3.67 -4.56
C LEU A 181 9.03 -2.15 -4.47
N ILE A 182 9.48 -1.60 -3.34
CA ILE A 182 9.53 -0.14 -3.15
C ILE A 182 10.87 0.42 -3.64
N ILE A 183 12.00 -0.04 -3.11
CA ILE A 183 13.29 0.59 -3.40
C ILE A 183 13.78 0.23 -4.82
N LYS A 184 14.02 -1.05 -5.09
CA LYS A 184 14.53 -1.51 -6.40
C LYS A 184 13.52 -1.27 -7.51
N GLY A 185 12.23 -1.52 -7.28
CA GLY A 185 11.17 -1.23 -8.24
C GLY A 185 11.22 0.22 -8.74
N ASN A 186 11.29 1.19 -7.83
CA ASN A 186 11.40 2.60 -8.20
C ASN A 186 12.74 2.93 -8.87
N ILE A 187 13.85 2.35 -8.42
CA ILE A 187 15.18 2.57 -9.04
C ILE A 187 15.22 2.07 -10.49
N LEU A 188 14.63 0.90 -10.76
CA LEU A 188 14.64 0.28 -12.10
C LEU A 188 13.69 0.98 -13.07
N MET A 189 12.59 1.54 -12.58
CA MET A 189 11.54 2.11 -13.41
C MET A 189 11.55 3.65 -13.50
N LYS A 190 12.45 4.33 -12.79
CA LYS A 190 12.62 5.78 -12.94
C LYS A 190 13.21 6.09 -14.31
N SER A 191 12.68 7.11 -14.99
CA SER A 191 13.21 7.57 -16.27
C SER A 191 12.90 9.04 -16.48
N LYS A 192 13.89 9.81 -16.93
CA LYS A 192 13.71 11.22 -17.29
C LYS A 192 13.05 11.39 -18.67
N GLU A 193 13.22 10.39 -19.53
CA GLU A 193 12.77 10.39 -20.94
C GLU A 193 11.45 9.62 -21.13
N THR A 194 10.66 9.47 -20.07
CA THR A 194 9.38 8.75 -20.14
C THR A 194 8.24 9.63 -20.66
N ASN A 195 7.31 9.00 -21.38
CA ASN A 195 6.04 9.61 -21.81
C ASN A 195 4.91 9.39 -20.80
N HIS A 196 5.23 9.18 -19.52
CA HIS A 196 4.31 8.76 -18.46
C HIS A 196 4.19 9.81 -17.37
N TYR A 197 3.51 10.90 -17.70
CA TYR A 197 3.45 12.10 -16.88
C TYR A 197 2.33 12.04 -15.85
N PHE A 198 2.62 12.54 -14.65
CA PHE A 198 1.62 12.97 -13.70
C PHE A 198 0.95 14.26 -14.17
N SER A 199 -0.35 14.34 -13.96
CA SER A 199 -1.08 15.60 -14.19
C SER A 199 -0.77 16.63 -13.10
N LYS A 200 -1.06 17.91 -13.37
CA LYS A 200 -0.95 18.98 -12.35
C LYS A 200 -1.73 18.66 -11.08
N LYS A 201 -2.89 18.01 -11.19
CA LYS A 201 -3.69 17.56 -10.04
C LYS A 201 -2.93 16.56 -9.16
N GLN A 202 -2.18 15.63 -9.78
CA GLN A 202 -1.40 14.61 -9.08
C GLN A 202 -0.08 15.12 -8.49
N LEU A 203 0.40 16.29 -8.95
CA LEU A 203 1.45 17.04 -8.27
C LEU A 203 0.91 17.87 -7.11
N GLY A 204 -0.41 18.15 -7.12
CA GLY A 204 -1.13 18.80 -6.03
C GLY A 204 -0.61 20.21 -5.76
N PRO A 205 -0.44 20.60 -4.48
CA PRO A 205 0.02 21.95 -4.12
C PRO A 205 1.52 22.17 -4.38
N TYR A 206 2.26 21.12 -4.75
CA TYR A 206 3.70 21.17 -4.98
C TYR A 206 3.97 21.52 -6.44
N LYS A 207 4.79 22.55 -6.67
CA LYS A 207 5.21 23.02 -8.00
C LYS A 207 6.73 23.00 -8.09
#